data_AF-A0A3M1G3Z8-F1
#
_entry.id   AF-A0A3M1G3Z8-F1
#
_cell.length_a   1.000
_cell.length_b   1.000
_cell.length_c   1.000
_cell.angle_alpha   90.00
_cell.angle_beta   90.00
_cell.angle_gamma   90.00
#
_symmetry.space_group_name_H-M   'P 1'
#
loop_
_entity.id
_entity.type
_entity.pdbx_description
1 polymer ?
#
loop_
_entity_poly.entity_id
_entity_poly.type
_entity_poly.pdbx_seq_one_letter_code
_entity_poly.pdbx_strand_id
1 'polypeptide(L)'
;MKKALMVLLVVVFVVIVSNAYAQGPTIKAYPYLYKSPRAMGMGGAYVAIGGRTDSVFYNPAGLSAMPEDNWEVNLLGLSAEIGKNSIDFVNDLSDALDTGDLDGDGDEGDDQMRAVNDVLAQYRGENLHLGMQDLTSFGRNFGSMAIALGGVGTFRLDAMTHQGFGSNGLLEINGDLTAGGFLSLSARLMDGLYLGGTVKGLHREALVHSFTARELVEKQDNLSDYITDELRQSGDAVGFDLGLLYRMEDSSL
;
A
#
# COMPACT_ATOMS: atom_id res chain seq x y z
N MET A 1 -41.01 9.48 23.38
CA MET A 1 -39.95 10.32 22.76
C MET A 1 -38.58 9.63 22.73
N LYS A 2 -38.02 9.16 23.85
CA LYS A 2 -36.68 8.49 23.87
C LYS A 2 -36.55 7.25 22.97
N LYS A 3 -37.58 6.40 22.90
CA LYS A 3 -37.57 5.19 22.04
C LYS A 3 -37.63 5.51 20.54
N ALA A 4 -38.38 6.56 20.16
CA ALA A 4 -38.47 7.00 18.77
C ALA A 4 -37.16 7.63 18.28
N LEU A 5 -36.49 8.40 19.15
CA LEU A 5 -35.17 8.98 18.86
C LEU A 5 -34.09 7.91 18.70
N MET A 6 -34.15 6.84 19.51
CA MET A 6 -33.21 5.72 19.43
C MET A 6 -33.40 4.89 18.16
N VAL A 7 -34.65 4.65 17.75
CA VAL A 7 -34.96 3.97 16.48
C VAL A 7 -34.52 4.82 15.28
N LEU A 8 -34.72 6.14 15.33
CA LEU A 8 -34.26 7.06 14.29
C LEU A 8 -32.73 7.04 14.16
N LEU A 9 -32.00 7.03 15.28
CA LEU A 9 -30.52 6.95 15.29
C LEU A 9 -30.00 5.62 14.74
N VAL A 10 -30.67 4.50 15.06
CA VAL A 10 -30.31 3.19 14.50
C VAL A 10 -30.61 3.14 12.99
N VAL A 11 -31.72 3.72 12.54
CA VAL A 11 -32.04 3.80 11.11
C VAL A 11 -31.05 4.70 10.37
N VAL A 12 -30.67 5.85 10.94
CA VAL A 12 -29.63 6.73 10.36
C VAL A 12 -28.27 6.02 10.33
N PHE A 13 -27.90 5.28 11.37
CA PHE A 13 -26.66 4.49 11.40
C PHE A 13 -26.67 3.37 10.35
N VAL A 14 -27.78 2.65 10.18
CA VAL A 14 -27.92 1.58 9.17
C VAL A 14 -27.94 2.15 7.75
N VAL A 15 -28.54 3.33 7.54
CA VAL A 15 -28.58 4.01 6.24
C VAL A 15 -27.21 4.61 5.86
N ILE A 16 -26.41 5.07 6.82
CA ILE A 16 -25.04 5.52 6.57
C ILE A 16 -24.12 4.32 6.20
N VAL A 17 -24.35 3.15 6.79
CA VAL A 17 -23.57 1.92 6.53
C VAL A 17 -23.94 1.23 5.20
N SER A 18 -25.07 1.58 4.57
CA SER A 18 -25.57 0.91 3.35
C SER A 18 -25.23 1.63 2.03
N ASN A 19 -24.24 2.53 2.03
CA ASN A 19 -23.59 2.95 0.78
C ASN A 19 -22.62 1.86 0.28
N ALA A 20 -23.19 0.71 -0.07
CA ALA A 20 -22.55 -0.29 -0.92
C ALA A 20 -22.60 0.22 -2.37
N TYR A 21 -21.66 1.10 -2.73
CA TYR A 21 -21.44 1.54 -4.10
C TYR A 21 -20.09 1.02 -4.61
N ALA A 22 -20.18 0.30 -5.73
CA ALA A 22 -19.13 -0.32 -6.54
C ALA A 22 -18.26 -1.37 -5.82
N GLN A 23 -18.32 -2.62 -6.29
CA GLN A 23 -17.26 -3.58 -5.99
C GLN A 23 -15.95 -2.95 -6.42
N GLY A 24 -15.13 -2.55 -5.43
CA GLY A 24 -13.80 -2.06 -5.67
C GLY A 24 -12.95 -3.18 -6.31
N PRO A 25 -11.91 -2.82 -7.06
CA PRO A 25 -11.03 -3.78 -7.71
C PRO A 25 -10.60 -4.89 -6.75
N THR A 26 -10.71 -6.14 -7.20
CA THR A 26 -10.40 -7.33 -6.43
C THR A 26 -8.91 -7.46 -6.11
N ILE A 27 -8.04 -6.71 -6.79
CA ILE A 27 -6.59 -6.71 -6.57
C ILE A 27 -6.13 -5.81 -5.42
N LYS A 28 -7.04 -5.20 -4.66
CA LYS A 28 -6.67 -4.27 -3.60
C LYS A 28 -6.00 -4.97 -2.43
N ALA A 29 -4.66 -4.92 -2.40
CA ALA A 29 -3.92 -5.03 -1.15
C ALA A 29 -4.45 -3.98 -0.15
N TYR A 30 -4.59 -4.38 1.12
CA TYR A 30 -5.08 -3.47 2.17
C TYR A 30 -4.29 -2.16 2.14
N PRO A 31 -4.95 -0.99 2.14
CA PRO A 31 -4.25 0.28 1.99
C PRO A 31 -3.29 0.49 3.16
N TYR A 32 -2.03 0.78 2.83
CA TYR A 32 -1.01 1.19 3.77
C TYR A 32 -0.33 2.45 3.24
N LEU A 33 0.21 3.25 4.16
CA LEU A 33 0.93 4.47 3.81
C LEU A 33 2.45 4.26 3.76
N TYR A 34 2.97 3.34 4.56
CA TYR A 34 4.39 2.98 4.59
C TYR A 34 4.52 1.60 5.21
N LYS A 35 5.33 0.73 4.60
CA LYS A 35 5.65 -0.60 5.12
C LYS A 35 7.10 -0.64 5.59
N SER A 36 7.33 -0.41 6.87
CA SER A 36 8.67 -0.55 7.43
C SER A 36 9.23 -1.97 7.17
N PRO A 37 10.42 -2.11 6.56
CA PRO A 37 11.10 -3.40 6.45
C PRO A 37 11.33 -4.06 7.81
N ARG A 38 11.49 -3.25 8.86
CA ARG A 38 11.64 -3.72 10.25
C ARG A 38 10.31 -4.30 10.76
N ALA A 39 9.21 -3.60 10.54
CA ALA A 39 7.88 -4.10 10.90
C ALA A 39 7.55 -5.40 10.15
N MET A 40 7.90 -5.47 8.87
CA MET A 40 7.74 -6.68 8.04
C MET A 40 8.61 -7.84 8.55
N GLY A 41 9.88 -7.58 8.89
CA GLY A 41 10.79 -8.58 9.46
C GLY A 41 10.34 -9.13 10.82
N MET A 42 9.49 -8.39 11.54
CA MET A 42 8.87 -8.83 12.81
C MET A 42 7.44 -9.35 12.62
N GLY A 43 7.03 -9.67 11.39
CA GLY A 43 5.72 -10.23 11.10
C GLY A 43 4.53 -9.33 11.47
N GLY A 44 4.72 -8.00 11.46
CA GLY A 44 3.66 -7.04 11.79
C GLY A 44 3.49 -6.75 13.29
N ALA A 45 4.35 -7.25 14.18
CA ALA A 45 4.30 -6.99 15.62
C ALA A 45 4.59 -5.52 16.03
N TYR A 46 4.85 -4.65 15.05
CA TYR A 46 5.35 -3.30 15.29
C TYR A 46 4.38 -2.37 16.01
N VAL A 47 3.09 -2.68 15.97
CA VAL A 47 2.05 -1.97 16.74
C VAL A 47 2.29 -2.04 18.26
N ALA A 48 2.96 -3.08 18.76
CA ALA A 48 3.21 -3.31 20.19
C ALA A 48 4.65 -3.04 20.63
N ILE A 49 5.61 -3.07 19.69
CA ILE A 49 7.04 -2.90 20.00
C ILE A 49 7.51 -1.48 19.64
N GLY A 50 7.28 -1.04 18.40
CA GLY A 50 7.76 0.24 17.88
C GLY A 50 9.27 0.45 18.09
N GLY A 51 9.64 1.66 18.51
CA GLY A 51 10.99 1.98 18.96
C GLY A 51 11.87 2.74 17.96
N ARG A 52 11.29 3.20 16.85
CA ARG A 52 11.94 4.03 15.81
C ARG A 52 10.94 5.02 15.20
N THR A 53 11.43 5.95 14.40
CA THR A 53 10.65 6.99 13.71
C THR A 53 9.54 6.47 12.80
N ASP A 54 9.69 5.28 12.21
CA ASP A 54 8.67 4.60 11.41
C ASP A 54 7.48 4.05 12.25
N SER A 55 7.56 4.05 13.58
CA SER A 55 6.44 3.65 14.46
C SER A 55 5.21 4.52 14.26
N VAL A 56 5.39 5.74 13.75
CA VAL A 56 4.31 6.70 13.44
C VAL A 56 3.29 6.18 12.43
N PHE A 57 3.61 5.13 11.66
CA PHE A 57 2.70 4.52 10.69
C PHE A 57 1.95 3.30 11.25
N TYR A 58 2.26 2.89 12.48
CA TYR A 58 1.70 1.70 13.12
C TYR A 58 1.06 2.03 14.48
N ASN A 59 1.85 2.57 15.40
CA ASN A 59 1.38 3.04 16.71
C ASN A 59 2.26 4.22 17.16
N PRO A 60 1.74 5.47 17.18
CA PRO A 60 2.50 6.64 17.59
C PRO A 60 3.08 6.55 19.00
N ALA A 61 2.44 5.82 19.93
CA ALA A 61 2.97 5.62 21.29
C ALA A 61 4.29 4.81 21.30
N GLY A 62 4.55 4.03 20.24
CA GLY A 62 5.79 3.30 20.03
C GLY A 62 7.02 4.20 19.88
N LEU A 63 6.86 5.51 19.64
CA LEU A 63 7.97 6.46 19.65
C LEU A 63 8.65 6.56 21.02
N SER A 64 7.92 6.38 22.12
CA SER A 64 8.50 6.40 23.47
C SER A 64 9.45 5.22 23.73
N ALA A 65 9.44 4.20 22.88
CA ALA A 65 10.38 3.09 22.95
C ALA A 65 11.70 3.35 22.19
N MET A 66 11.85 4.51 21.53
CA MET A 66 13.12 4.91 20.92
C MET A 66 14.21 5.01 22.00
N PRO A 67 15.48 4.65 21.70
CA PRO A 67 16.58 4.83 22.64
C PRO A 67 16.66 6.26 23.17
N GLU A 68 16.77 6.42 24.49
CA GLU A 68 16.90 7.73 25.13
C GLU A 68 18.22 8.41 24.73
N ASP A 69 18.21 9.75 24.69
CA ASP A 69 19.36 10.63 24.43
C ASP A 69 20.07 10.50 23.08
N ASN A 70 19.55 9.70 22.16
CA ASN A 70 20.06 9.61 20.80
C ASN A 70 19.11 10.26 19.79
N TRP A 71 19.69 10.99 18.84
CA TRP A 71 18.98 11.43 17.65
C TRP A 71 18.88 10.28 16.67
N GLU A 72 17.67 10.00 16.21
CA GLU A 72 17.44 9.14 15.07
C GLU A 72 17.26 10.02 13.83
N VAL A 73 18.14 9.82 12.86
CA VAL A 73 18.09 10.51 11.56
C VAL A 73 18.00 9.43 10.50
N ASN A 74 16.90 9.41 9.77
CA ASN A 74 16.76 8.64 8.55
C ASN A 74 16.74 9.63 7.38
N LEU A 75 17.86 9.75 6.65
CA LEU A 75 17.94 10.67 5.51
C LEU A 75 17.23 10.11 4.28
N LEU A 76 17.30 8.78 4.11
CA LEU A 76 16.83 8.10 2.92
C LEU A 76 16.45 6.67 3.30
N GLY A 77 15.16 6.46 3.54
CA GLY A 77 14.56 5.19 3.96
C GLY A 77 14.04 4.38 2.78
N LEU A 78 14.80 4.36 1.67
CA LEU A 78 14.39 3.73 0.43
C LEU A 78 14.20 2.22 0.60
N SER A 79 13.06 1.74 0.14
CA SER A 79 12.74 0.33 0.03
C SER A 79 11.89 0.08 -1.21
N ALA A 80 12.05 -1.11 -1.77
CA ALA A 80 11.27 -1.58 -2.91
C ALA A 80 10.62 -2.92 -2.54
N GLU A 81 9.43 -3.12 -3.09
CA GLU A 81 8.63 -4.32 -2.93
C GLU A 81 8.33 -4.86 -4.32
N ILE A 82 8.50 -6.16 -4.52
CA ILE A 82 8.10 -6.83 -5.75
C ILE A 82 7.38 -8.12 -5.37
N GLY A 83 6.24 -8.36 -6.00
CA GLY A 83 5.48 -9.59 -5.81
C GLY A 83 6.22 -10.80 -6.36
N LYS A 84 6.08 -11.96 -5.70
CA LYS A 84 6.63 -13.22 -6.22
C LYS A 84 6.10 -13.52 -7.62
N ASN A 85 4.80 -13.40 -7.82
CA ASN A 85 4.17 -13.58 -9.14
C ASN A 85 4.71 -12.60 -10.19
N SER A 86 5.11 -11.37 -9.80
CA SER A 86 5.74 -10.42 -10.72
C SER A 86 7.12 -10.88 -11.17
N ILE A 87 7.92 -11.43 -10.24
CA ILE A 87 9.24 -12.00 -10.56
C ILE A 87 9.06 -13.21 -11.47
N ASP A 88 8.19 -14.14 -11.07
CA ASP A 88 7.96 -15.38 -11.81
C ASP A 88 7.40 -15.06 -13.21
N PHE A 89 6.47 -14.11 -13.34
CA PHE A 89 5.95 -13.64 -14.62
C PHE A 89 7.04 -13.07 -15.54
N VAL A 90 7.93 -12.21 -15.01
CA VAL A 90 9.01 -11.62 -15.82
C VAL A 90 10.00 -12.69 -16.28
N ASN A 91 10.34 -13.65 -15.42
CA ASN A 91 11.23 -14.75 -15.78
C ASN A 91 10.58 -15.64 -16.85
N ASP A 92 9.35 -16.11 -16.61
CA ASP A 92 8.64 -16.98 -17.55
C ASP A 92 8.38 -16.29 -18.89
N LEU A 93 8.08 -14.99 -18.89
CA LEU A 93 7.92 -14.21 -20.12
C LEU A 93 9.26 -14.05 -20.86
N SER A 94 10.36 -13.85 -20.15
CA SER A 94 11.70 -13.79 -20.76
C SER A 94 12.05 -15.13 -21.41
N ASP A 95 11.80 -16.25 -20.70
CA ASP A 95 12.04 -17.60 -21.21
C ASP A 95 11.15 -17.92 -22.43
N ALA A 96 9.89 -17.46 -22.43
CA ALA A 96 8.98 -17.60 -23.56
C ALA A 96 9.42 -16.77 -24.78
N LEU A 97 10.00 -15.58 -24.57
CA LEU A 97 10.54 -14.75 -25.65
C LEU A 97 11.87 -15.28 -26.19
N ASP A 98 12.65 -16.00 -25.39
CA ASP A 98 13.90 -16.66 -25.80
C ASP A 98 13.69 -18.11 -26.30
N THR A 99 12.42 -18.53 -26.43
CA THR A 99 12.08 -19.84 -27.01
C THR A 99 12.40 -19.84 -28.51
N GLY A 100 13.38 -20.66 -28.91
CA GLY A 100 13.70 -20.91 -30.32
C GLY A 100 12.78 -21.95 -30.95
N ASP A 101 13.15 -22.44 -32.13
CA ASP A 101 12.41 -23.46 -32.90
C ASP A 101 12.33 -24.79 -32.14
N LEU A 102 11.17 -25.09 -31.53
CA LEU A 102 10.96 -26.28 -30.70
C LEU A 102 10.54 -27.50 -31.54
N ASP A 103 9.99 -27.30 -32.73
CA ASP A 103 9.50 -28.37 -33.61
C ASP A 103 10.42 -28.68 -34.81
N GLY A 104 11.44 -27.87 -35.03
CA GLY A 104 12.49 -28.04 -36.02
C GLY A 104 12.06 -27.65 -37.45
N ASP A 105 11.01 -26.85 -37.60
CA ASP A 105 10.46 -26.45 -38.90
C ASP A 105 11.13 -25.22 -39.53
N GLY A 106 11.99 -24.53 -38.77
CA GLY A 106 12.72 -23.33 -39.15
C GLY A 106 11.96 -22.01 -38.99
N ASP A 107 10.78 -22.00 -38.38
CA ASP A 107 9.98 -20.81 -38.03
C ASP A 107 9.82 -20.68 -36.51
N GLU A 108 10.70 -19.90 -35.88
CA GLU A 108 10.66 -19.66 -34.42
C GLU A 108 9.40 -18.89 -33.97
N GLY A 109 8.62 -18.32 -34.90
CA GLY A 109 7.58 -17.34 -34.60
C GLY A 109 6.30 -17.92 -34.01
N ASP A 110 5.88 -19.13 -34.39
CA ASP A 110 4.64 -19.74 -33.92
C ASP A 110 4.80 -20.41 -32.55
N ASP A 111 5.94 -21.05 -32.31
CA ASP A 111 6.35 -21.60 -31.02
C ASP A 111 6.55 -20.50 -29.96
N GLN A 112 7.21 -19.39 -30.32
CA GLN A 112 7.36 -18.24 -29.45
C GLN A 112 6.00 -17.60 -29.13
N MET A 113 5.14 -17.41 -30.12
CA MET A 113 3.80 -16.85 -29.90
C MET A 113 2.95 -17.77 -29.00
N ARG A 114 3.09 -19.09 -29.13
CA ARG A 114 2.42 -20.05 -28.25
C ARG A 114 2.95 -19.97 -26.83
N ALA A 115 4.28 -19.95 -26.63
CA ALA A 115 4.90 -19.83 -25.31
C ALA A 115 4.48 -18.54 -24.60
N VAL A 116 4.46 -17.40 -25.30
CA VAL A 116 3.97 -16.13 -24.74
C VAL A 116 2.49 -16.21 -24.34
N ASN A 117 1.65 -16.82 -25.16
CA ASN A 117 0.23 -17.02 -24.84
C ASN A 117 0.02 -17.93 -23.62
N ASP A 118 0.86 -18.96 -23.46
CA ASP A 118 0.81 -19.88 -22.31
C ASP A 118 1.20 -19.15 -21.02
N VAL A 119 2.23 -18.31 -21.03
CA VAL A 119 2.59 -17.44 -19.89
C VAL A 119 1.45 -16.48 -19.56
N LEU A 120 0.88 -15.79 -20.56
CA LEU A 120 -0.27 -14.89 -20.34
C LEU A 120 -1.51 -15.63 -19.83
N ALA A 121 -1.68 -16.91 -20.15
CA ALA A 121 -2.75 -17.75 -19.64
C ALA A 121 -2.49 -18.19 -18.20
N GLN A 122 -1.24 -18.57 -17.88
CA GLN A 122 -0.80 -19.03 -16.56
C GLN A 122 -0.94 -17.94 -15.49
N TYR A 123 -0.55 -16.70 -15.80
CA TYR A 123 -0.60 -15.57 -14.87
C TYR A 123 -1.95 -14.82 -14.86
N ARG A 124 -2.95 -15.37 -15.54
CA ARG A 124 -4.29 -14.78 -15.56
C ARG A 124 -4.96 -14.92 -14.20
N GLY A 125 -5.40 -13.80 -13.64
CA GLY A 125 -5.97 -13.74 -12.29
C GLY A 125 -4.93 -13.72 -11.17
N GLU A 126 -3.63 -13.69 -11.50
CA GLU A 126 -2.56 -13.48 -10.53
C GLU A 126 -2.25 -11.98 -10.38
N ASN A 127 -2.01 -11.53 -9.15
CA ASN A 127 -1.65 -10.13 -8.90
C ASN A 127 -0.16 -9.89 -9.16
N LEU A 128 0.15 -8.95 -10.04
CA LEU A 128 1.49 -8.42 -10.29
C LEU A 128 1.67 -7.16 -9.47
N HIS A 129 2.52 -7.22 -8.46
CA HIS A 129 2.79 -6.12 -7.52
C HIS A 129 4.19 -5.54 -7.70
N LEU A 130 4.27 -4.21 -7.70
CA LEU A 130 5.48 -3.42 -7.60
C LEU A 130 5.25 -2.26 -6.63
N GLY A 131 6.19 -2.02 -5.73
CA GLY A 131 6.14 -0.92 -4.77
C GLY A 131 7.51 -0.30 -4.57
N MET A 132 7.53 1.00 -4.33
CA MET A 132 8.71 1.74 -3.92
C MET A 132 8.29 2.73 -2.85
N GLN A 133 9.11 2.89 -1.82
CA GLN A 133 8.77 3.78 -0.73
C GLN A 133 10.03 4.35 -0.10
N ASP A 134 9.90 5.59 0.36
CA ASP A 134 10.93 6.33 1.04
C ASP A 134 10.38 6.93 2.33
N LEU A 135 11.25 6.99 3.33
CA LEU A 135 10.99 7.64 4.60
C LEU A 135 12.21 8.45 5.00
N THR A 136 12.12 9.77 4.81
CA THR A 136 13.08 10.71 5.40
C THR A 136 12.49 11.23 6.70
N SER A 137 13.13 10.96 7.83
CA SER A 137 12.60 11.34 9.12
C SER A 137 13.67 11.63 10.15
N PHE A 138 13.23 12.31 11.19
CA PHE A 138 14.05 12.73 12.31
C PHE A 138 13.26 12.55 13.59
N GLY A 139 13.86 11.95 14.61
CA GLY A 139 13.21 11.75 15.88
C GLY A 139 14.17 11.73 17.04
N ARG A 140 13.64 11.98 18.24
CA ARG A 140 14.38 11.90 19.49
C ARG A 140 13.46 11.54 20.64
N ASN A 141 13.99 10.74 21.55
CA ASN A 141 13.40 10.48 22.85
C ASN A 141 14.14 11.26 23.93
N PHE A 142 13.38 12.01 24.74
CA PHE A 142 13.82 12.78 25.90
C PHE A 142 13.46 12.07 27.23
N GLY A 143 13.17 10.76 27.18
CA GLY A 143 12.83 9.91 28.32
C GLY A 143 11.34 9.94 28.68
N SER A 144 10.83 11.13 29.03
CA SER A 144 9.40 11.33 29.33
C SER A 144 8.56 11.62 28.09
N MET A 145 9.18 12.15 27.03
CA MET A 145 8.53 12.49 25.77
C MET A 145 9.42 12.14 24.59
N ALA A 146 8.81 11.74 23.49
CA ALA A 146 9.46 11.50 22.22
C ALA A 146 8.77 12.32 21.12
N ILE A 147 9.57 12.79 20.17
CA ILE A 147 9.11 13.53 18.98
C ILE A 147 9.67 12.87 17.73
N ALA A 148 8.87 12.84 16.67
CA ALA A 148 9.33 12.49 15.34
C ALA A 148 8.66 13.38 14.29
N LEU A 149 9.39 13.75 13.25
CA LEU A 149 8.87 14.46 12.09
C LEU A 149 9.57 13.94 10.83
N GLY A 150 8.90 14.00 9.70
CA GLY A 150 9.48 13.48 8.47
C GLY A 150 8.57 13.60 7.27
N GLY A 151 9.11 13.20 6.12
CA GLY A 151 8.42 13.02 4.87
C GLY A 151 8.32 11.54 4.51
N VAL A 152 7.23 11.18 3.85
CA VAL A 152 7.03 9.85 3.26
C VAL A 152 6.68 10.03 1.79
N GLY A 153 7.24 9.16 0.96
CA GLY A 153 6.87 9.02 -0.44
C GLY A 153 6.66 7.55 -0.75
N THR A 154 5.54 7.19 -1.35
CA THR A 154 5.24 5.81 -1.74
C THR A 154 4.66 5.78 -3.14
N PHE A 155 5.20 4.90 -3.95
CA PHE A 155 4.68 4.50 -5.24
C PHE A 155 4.26 3.03 -5.16
N ARG A 156 3.09 2.72 -5.70
CA ARG A 156 2.58 1.35 -5.78
C ARG A 156 1.89 1.14 -7.12
N LEU A 157 2.08 -0.05 -7.66
CA LEU A 157 1.41 -0.52 -8.86
C LEU A 157 1.04 -1.98 -8.67
N ASP A 158 -0.25 -2.26 -8.68
CA ASP A 158 -0.83 -3.60 -8.74
C ASP A 158 -1.54 -3.74 -10.10
N ALA A 159 -1.32 -4.87 -10.78
CA ALA A 159 -1.95 -5.19 -12.06
C ALA A 159 -2.38 -6.65 -12.12
N MET A 160 -3.51 -6.93 -12.76
CA MET A 160 -4.01 -8.30 -12.96
C MET A 160 -4.77 -8.41 -14.27
N THR A 161 -4.45 -9.47 -15.03
CA THR A 161 -5.15 -9.79 -16.27
C THR A 161 -6.34 -10.71 -16.00
N HIS A 162 -7.40 -10.53 -16.77
CA HIS A 162 -8.63 -11.30 -16.69
C HIS A 162 -8.94 -11.97 -18.04
N GLN A 163 -9.93 -12.87 -18.07
CA GLN A 163 -10.33 -13.55 -19.32
C GLN A 163 -11.00 -12.61 -20.35
N GLY A 164 -11.26 -11.33 -20.02
CA GLY A 164 -11.74 -10.32 -20.97
C GLY A 164 -13.22 -10.38 -21.36
N PHE A 165 -13.90 -11.50 -21.13
CA PHE A 165 -15.32 -11.71 -21.48
C PHE A 165 -16.31 -11.46 -20.32
N GLY A 166 -15.82 -11.02 -19.16
CA GLY A 166 -16.62 -10.73 -17.97
C GLY A 166 -16.73 -9.24 -17.65
N SER A 167 -17.53 -8.90 -16.63
CA SER A 167 -17.69 -7.52 -16.12
C SER A 167 -16.40 -6.91 -15.56
N ASN A 168 -15.37 -7.72 -15.31
CA ASN A 168 -14.12 -7.30 -14.68
C ASN A 168 -13.09 -6.76 -15.70
N GLY A 169 -13.45 -6.67 -16.98
CA GLY A 169 -12.56 -6.19 -18.04
C GLY A 169 -11.49 -7.22 -18.44
N LEU A 170 -10.48 -6.74 -19.17
CA LEU A 170 -9.32 -7.50 -19.61
C LEU A 170 -8.12 -7.28 -18.68
N LEU A 171 -7.92 -6.06 -18.20
CA LEU A 171 -6.77 -5.67 -17.38
C LEU A 171 -7.22 -4.75 -16.25
N GLU A 172 -7.00 -5.16 -15.01
CA GLU A 172 -7.23 -4.35 -13.82
C GLU A 172 -5.91 -3.72 -13.38
N ILE A 173 -5.92 -2.40 -13.19
CA ILE A 173 -4.77 -1.63 -12.71
C ILE A 173 -5.19 -0.87 -11.46
N ASN A 174 -4.34 -0.92 -10.43
CA ASN A 174 -4.45 -0.15 -9.21
C ASN A 174 -3.06 0.41 -8.89
N GLY A 175 -2.82 1.64 -9.34
CA GLY A 175 -1.61 2.38 -9.07
C GLY A 175 -1.87 3.56 -8.14
N ASP A 176 -0.92 3.87 -7.27
CA ASP A 176 -0.97 5.10 -6.50
C ASP A 176 0.40 5.67 -6.17
N LEU A 177 0.48 6.99 -6.14
CA LEU A 177 1.61 7.79 -5.70
C LEU A 177 1.14 8.65 -4.53
N THR A 178 1.65 8.39 -3.34
CA THR A 178 1.35 9.17 -2.13
C THR A 178 2.61 9.84 -1.63
N ALA A 179 2.56 11.14 -1.37
CA ALA A 179 3.67 11.87 -0.78
C ALA A 179 3.16 12.84 0.28
N GLY A 180 3.94 13.05 1.33
CA GLY A 180 3.56 14.03 2.34
C GLY A 180 4.45 14.03 3.57
N GLY A 181 4.02 14.81 4.56
CA GLY A 181 4.75 15.01 5.80
C GLY A 181 3.97 14.54 7.02
N PHE A 182 4.68 14.27 8.10
CA PHE A 182 4.09 13.97 9.40
C PHE A 182 4.83 14.66 10.54
N LEU A 183 4.10 14.89 11.63
CA LEU A 183 4.61 15.27 12.94
C LEU A 183 3.95 14.37 13.98
N SER A 184 4.75 13.80 14.85
CA SER A 184 4.31 12.86 15.87
C SER A 184 4.95 13.17 17.21
N LEU A 185 4.16 13.00 18.26
CA LEU A 185 4.54 13.19 19.64
C LEU A 185 4.10 11.97 20.43
N SER A 186 4.92 11.56 21.38
CA SER A 186 4.59 10.51 22.33
C SER A 186 5.05 10.91 23.72
N ALA A 187 4.29 10.55 24.74
CA ALA A 187 4.55 10.90 26.13
C ALA A 187 4.31 9.69 27.04
N ARG A 188 5.16 9.55 28.06
CA ARG A 188 4.95 8.63 29.18
C ARG A 188 3.93 9.24 30.12
N LEU A 189 2.78 8.61 30.27
CA LEU A 189 1.73 9.06 31.19
C LEU A 189 1.98 8.52 32.61
N MET A 190 2.36 7.25 32.70
CA MET A 190 2.68 6.53 33.94
C MET A 190 3.72 5.47 33.62
N ASP A 191 4.27 4.81 34.64
CA ASP A 191 5.20 3.70 34.41
C ASP A 191 4.53 2.60 33.60
N GLY A 192 5.16 2.27 32.47
CA GLY A 192 4.63 1.33 31.50
C GLY A 192 3.56 1.88 30.55
N LEU A 193 2.92 3.03 30.81
CA LEU A 193 1.85 3.58 29.96
C LEU A 193 2.30 4.78 29.12
N TYR A 194 2.13 4.66 27.82
CA TYR A 194 2.52 5.67 26.83
C TYR A 194 1.33 6.05 25.94
N LEU A 195 1.22 7.33 25.62
CA LEU A 195 0.25 7.89 24.69
C LEU A 195 1.00 8.60 23.57
N GLY A 196 0.61 8.35 22.34
CA GLY A 196 1.15 9.05 21.18
C GLY A 196 0.06 9.58 20.26
N GLY A 197 0.41 10.63 19.53
CA GLY A 197 -0.43 11.21 18.50
C GLY A 197 0.39 11.62 17.30
N THR A 198 -0.14 11.43 16.11
CA THR A 198 0.47 11.84 14.84
C THR A 198 -0.50 12.66 14.03
N VAL A 199 0.00 13.72 13.41
CA VAL A 199 -0.69 14.44 12.34
C VAL A 199 0.07 14.20 11.04
N LYS A 200 -0.64 13.91 9.95
CA LYS A 200 -0.07 13.70 8.62
C LYS A 200 -0.77 14.59 7.61
N GLY A 201 -0.02 15.27 6.77
CA GLY A 201 -0.54 15.95 5.58
C GLY A 201 -0.05 15.22 4.34
N LEU A 202 -0.98 14.69 3.55
CA LEU A 202 -0.68 13.78 2.45
C LEU A 202 -1.35 14.27 1.16
N HIS A 203 -0.61 14.19 0.07
CA HIS A 203 -1.12 14.29 -1.28
C HIS A 203 -1.09 12.89 -1.91
N ARG A 204 -2.18 12.46 -2.52
CA ARG A 204 -2.26 11.18 -3.20
C ARG A 204 -2.81 11.34 -4.60
N GLU A 205 -2.17 10.64 -5.52
CA GLU A 205 -2.64 10.41 -6.86
C GLU A 205 -2.90 8.90 -7.02
N ALA A 206 -4.05 8.53 -7.56
CA ALA A 206 -4.46 7.15 -7.72
C ALA A 206 -5.02 6.94 -9.14
N LEU A 207 -4.68 5.79 -9.71
CA LEU A 207 -5.22 5.25 -10.94
C LEU A 207 -5.82 3.89 -10.60
N VAL A 208 -7.14 3.82 -10.59
CA VAL A 208 -7.87 2.59 -10.25
C VAL A 208 -8.88 2.32 -11.35
N HIS A 209 -8.55 1.40 -12.26
CA HIS A 209 -9.37 1.17 -13.45
C HIS A 209 -9.26 -0.27 -13.98
N SER A 210 -10.36 -0.77 -14.53
CA SER A 210 -10.42 -2.06 -15.23
C SER A 210 -10.66 -1.81 -16.72
N PHE A 211 -9.60 -1.91 -17.51
CA PHE A 211 -9.63 -1.70 -18.95
C PHE A 211 -10.32 -2.86 -19.67
N THR A 212 -11.24 -2.55 -20.56
CA THR A 212 -11.81 -3.53 -21.50
C THR A 212 -10.97 -3.64 -22.78
N ALA A 213 -11.05 -4.76 -23.49
CA ALA A 213 -10.34 -4.92 -24.77
C ALA A 213 -10.72 -3.83 -25.79
N ARG A 214 -12.01 -3.47 -25.83
CA ARG A 214 -12.51 -2.40 -26.72
C ARG A 214 -11.91 -1.05 -26.37
N GLU A 215 -11.90 -0.69 -25.09
CA GLU A 215 -11.39 0.59 -24.62
C GLU A 215 -9.89 0.77 -24.93
N LEU A 216 -9.09 -0.29 -24.74
CA LEU A 216 -7.66 -0.26 -25.10
C LEU A 216 -7.45 -0.01 -26.59
N VAL A 217 -8.28 -0.59 -27.45
CA VAL A 217 -8.22 -0.37 -28.91
C VAL A 217 -8.73 1.03 -29.29
N GLU A 218 -9.85 1.47 -28.72
CA GLU A 218 -10.45 2.78 -29.02
C GLU A 218 -9.58 3.96 -28.54
N LYS A 219 -8.83 3.77 -27.46
CA LYS A 219 -7.99 4.79 -26.83
C LYS A 219 -6.49 4.59 -27.09
N GLN A 220 -6.10 3.69 -28.00
CA GLN A 220 -4.69 3.34 -28.23
C GLN A 220 -3.83 4.58 -28.55
N ASP A 221 -4.33 5.47 -29.41
CA ASP A 221 -3.58 6.65 -29.88
C ASP A 221 -3.48 7.77 -28.83
N ASN A 222 -4.34 7.76 -27.81
CA ASN A 222 -4.41 8.80 -26.78
C ASN A 222 -4.46 8.22 -25.35
N LEU A 223 -3.91 7.01 -25.15
CA LEU A 223 -4.03 6.27 -23.90
C LEU A 223 -3.38 7.02 -22.73
N SER A 224 -2.25 7.69 -22.99
CA SER A 224 -1.54 8.50 -21.99
C SER A 224 -2.41 9.68 -21.50
N ASP A 225 -3.04 10.40 -22.43
CA ASP A 225 -3.89 11.54 -22.12
C ASP A 225 -5.16 11.06 -21.40
N TYR A 226 -5.75 9.95 -21.86
CA TYR A 226 -6.89 9.32 -21.21
C TYR A 226 -6.60 8.89 -19.77
N ILE A 227 -5.44 8.28 -19.51
CA ILE A 227 -5.01 7.91 -18.15
C ILE A 227 -4.81 9.15 -17.28
N THR A 228 -4.15 10.18 -17.82
CA THR A 228 -3.74 11.36 -17.06
C THR A 228 -4.90 12.31 -16.78
N ASP A 229 -5.80 12.49 -17.74
CA ASP A 229 -6.85 13.52 -17.69
C ASP A 229 -8.21 12.95 -17.25
N GLU A 230 -8.52 11.69 -17.58
CA GLU A 230 -9.83 11.10 -17.31
C GLU A 230 -9.81 10.11 -16.14
N LEU A 231 -8.74 9.31 -15.98
CA LEU A 231 -8.70 8.22 -14.98
C LEU A 231 -7.96 8.58 -13.68
N ARG A 232 -7.03 9.54 -13.73
CA ARG A 232 -6.25 9.96 -12.56
C ARG A 232 -7.15 10.67 -11.56
N GLN A 233 -7.11 10.20 -10.33
CA GLN A 233 -7.76 10.85 -9.19
C GLN A 233 -6.68 11.43 -8.29
N SER A 234 -6.76 12.72 -7.95
CA SER A 234 -5.87 13.36 -7.01
C SER A 234 -6.63 13.90 -5.81
N GLY A 235 -5.97 13.96 -4.66
CA GLY A 235 -6.57 14.50 -3.45
C GLY A 235 -5.54 14.79 -2.36
N ASP A 236 -5.84 15.83 -1.59
CA ASP A 236 -5.13 16.18 -0.37
C ASP A 236 -5.93 15.69 0.85
N ALA A 237 -5.23 15.16 1.84
CA ALA A 237 -5.82 14.70 3.07
C ALA A 237 -4.95 15.07 4.27
N VAL A 238 -5.61 15.40 5.38
CA VAL A 238 -4.98 15.51 6.70
C VAL A 238 -5.47 14.37 7.57
N GLY A 239 -4.54 13.55 8.05
CA GLY A 239 -4.79 12.40 8.91
C GLY A 239 -4.36 12.66 10.35
N PHE A 240 -5.08 12.05 11.29
CA PHE A 240 -4.77 12.08 12.71
C PHE A 240 -4.76 10.66 13.26
N ASP A 241 -3.65 10.24 13.84
CA ASP A 241 -3.51 8.94 14.48
C ASP A 241 -3.34 9.14 15.98
N LEU A 242 -3.96 8.28 16.78
CA LEU A 242 -3.77 8.21 18.23
C LEU A 242 -3.39 6.78 18.60
N GLY A 243 -2.44 6.66 19.51
CA GLY A 243 -1.89 5.39 19.94
C GLY A 243 -1.75 5.33 21.46
N LEU A 244 -2.04 4.17 22.03
CA LEU A 244 -1.75 3.84 23.42
C LEU A 244 -0.87 2.60 23.44
N LEU A 245 0.08 2.55 24.37
CA LEU A 245 0.97 1.43 24.55
C LEU A 245 1.19 1.19 26.04
N TYR A 246 0.93 -0.03 26.48
CA TYR A 246 1.18 -0.46 27.85
C TYR A 246 2.22 -1.57 27.85
N ARG A 247 3.35 -1.34 28.52
CA ARG A 247 4.40 -2.34 28.78
C ARG A 247 4.34 -2.72 30.24
N MET A 248 4.10 -4.00 30.48
CA MET A 248 4.37 -4.59 31.78
C MET A 248 5.88 -4.58 32.00
N GLU A 249 6.33 -4.19 33.18
CA GLU A 249 7.72 -4.44 33.57
C GLU A 249 7.94 -5.95 33.55
N ASP A 250 8.83 -6.41 32.66
CA ASP A 250 9.35 -7.76 32.74
C ASP A 250 10.19 -7.84 34.02
N SER A 251 9.69 -8.57 35.01
CA SER A 251 10.52 -9.12 36.06
C SER A 251 11.52 -10.08 35.43
N SER A 252 12.71 -9.57 35.11
CA SER A 252 13.98 -10.28 34.92
C SER A 252 13.88 -11.78 34.58
N LEU A 253 14.18 -12.14 33.33
CA LEU A 253 14.79 -13.42 32.97
C LEU A 253 16.29 -13.23 32.76
#